data_AF-A0A6A7G8Y5-F1
#
_entry.id   AF-A0A6A7G8Y5-F1
#
_cell.length_a   1.000
_cell.length_b   1.000
_cell.length_c   1.000
_cell.angle_alpha   90.00
_cell.angle_beta   90.00
_cell.angle_gamma   90.00
#
_symmetry.space_group_name_H-M   'P 1'
#
loop_
_entity.id
_entity.type
_entity.pdbx_description
1 polymer ?
#
loop_
_entity_poly.entity_id
_entity_poly.type
_entity_poly.pdbx_seq_one_letter_code
_entity_poly.pdbx_strand_id
1 'polypeptide(L)'
;LAKVDDDMERERTLGNIFANPVGPTFTEYIKYVVSSYADDEHWRPYHVHCAPCSINYNFILRFEDMAEEGNKFLTYIDAPTEIQPKKMNVFKGLPTVDVYCSYYSQLNIELFAKLVKKYDVDMQMFGYNADTFFKCADEYVKQ
;
A
#
# COMPACT_ATOMS: atom_id res chain seq x y z
N LEU A 1 7.65 25.32 -10.68
CA LEU A 1 8.99 25.38 -10.05
C LEU A 1 8.79 25.10 -8.57
N ALA A 2 8.88 23.84 -8.15
CA ALA A 2 8.82 23.50 -6.73
C ALA A 2 10.05 24.12 -6.06
N LYS A 3 9.84 24.93 -5.03
CA LYS A 3 10.93 25.48 -4.24
C LYS A 3 11.66 24.31 -3.59
N VAL A 4 12.97 24.25 -3.75
CA VAL A 4 13.83 23.33 -3.00
C VAL A 4 13.65 23.71 -1.53
N ASP A 5 13.21 22.74 -0.74
CA ASP A 5 12.99 22.87 0.69
C ASP A 5 14.37 23.00 1.35
N ASP A 6 14.66 24.17 1.93
CA ASP A 6 15.98 24.56 2.49
C ASP A 6 16.09 24.20 3.98
N ASP A 7 15.27 23.25 4.44
CA ASP A 7 15.22 22.82 5.83
C ASP A 7 16.32 21.78 6.12
N MET A 8 17.46 22.29 6.59
CA MET A 8 18.62 21.49 6.99
C MET A 8 18.41 20.62 8.24
N GLU A 9 17.30 20.80 8.99
CA GLU A 9 16.97 19.97 10.15
C GLU A 9 16.06 18.79 9.81
N ARG A 10 15.60 18.66 8.55
CA ARG A 10 14.81 17.50 8.14
C ARG A 10 15.71 16.27 8.23
N GLU A 11 15.53 15.46 9.29
CA GLU A 11 16.21 14.19 9.50
C GLU A 11 16.07 13.33 8.22
N ARG A 12 17.06 13.46 7.35
CA ARG A 12 17.26 12.56 6.22
C ARG A 12 17.55 11.23 6.89
N THR A 13 16.58 10.31 6.91
CA THR A 13 16.76 8.95 7.42
C THR A 13 17.93 8.31 6.70
N LEU A 14 19.12 8.46 7.28
CA LEU A 14 20.38 7.90 6.83
C LEU A 14 20.18 6.38 6.79
N GLY A 15 20.21 5.80 5.59
CA GLY A 15 20.13 4.35 5.40
C GLY A 15 18.90 3.82 4.66
N ASN A 16 17.86 4.63 4.39
CA ASN A 16 16.78 4.19 3.52
C ASN A 16 17.10 4.47 2.04
N ILE A 17 17.48 3.42 1.29
CA ILE A 17 17.80 3.48 -0.14
C ILE A 17 16.60 3.88 -1.04
N PHE A 18 15.40 3.86 -0.48
CA PHE A 18 14.16 4.24 -1.17
C PHE A 18 13.65 5.64 -0.79
N ALA A 19 14.37 6.38 0.05
CA ALA A 19 14.06 7.77 0.34
C ALA A 19 14.44 8.65 -0.87
N ASN A 20 13.46 9.30 -1.48
CA ASN A 20 13.70 10.25 -2.56
C ASN A 20 14.35 11.52 -1.98
N PRO A 21 15.52 11.98 -2.50
CA PRO A 21 16.16 13.21 -2.02
C PRO A 21 15.36 14.48 -2.37
N VAL A 22 14.34 14.38 -3.23
CA VAL A 22 13.48 15.47 -3.68
C VAL A 22 12.00 15.06 -3.52
N GLY A 23 11.34 15.54 -2.46
CA GLY A 23 9.93 15.24 -2.18
C GLY A 23 9.66 15.10 -0.68
N PRO A 24 8.40 14.84 -0.27
CA PRO A 24 8.07 14.58 1.13
C PRO A 24 8.73 13.27 1.59
N THR A 25 9.14 13.23 2.85
CA THR A 25 9.51 11.97 3.52
C THR A 25 8.31 11.05 3.62
N PHE A 26 8.53 9.75 3.85
CA PHE A 26 7.42 8.81 4.03
C PHE A 26 6.51 9.22 5.18
N THR A 27 7.08 9.64 6.31
CA THR A 27 6.31 10.11 7.48
C THR A 27 5.45 11.33 7.16
N GLU A 28 5.97 12.30 6.39
CA GLU A 28 5.20 13.48 5.97
C GLU A 28 4.11 13.13 4.97
N TYR A 29 4.42 12.24 4.04
CA TYR A 29 3.46 11.69 3.11
C TYR A 29 2.30 11.00 3.86
N ILE A 30 2.59 10.16 4.86
CA ILE A 30 1.54 9.50 5.66
C ILE A 30 0.75 10.50 6.49
N LYS A 31 1.39 11.53 7.08
CA LYS A 31 0.67 12.64 7.75
C LYS A 31 -0.33 13.31 6.81
N TYR A 32 0.05 13.53 5.55
CA TYR A 32 -0.85 14.06 4.53
C TYR A 32 -1.98 13.06 4.23
N VAL A 33 -1.67 11.80 3.95
CA VAL A 33 -2.66 10.76 3.61
C VAL A 33 -3.71 10.59 4.71
N VAL A 34 -3.35 10.60 5.99
CA VAL A 34 -4.33 10.44 7.08
C VAL A 34 -5.07 11.73 7.44
N SER A 35 -4.70 12.86 6.83
CA SER A 35 -5.37 14.14 7.04
C SER A 35 -6.74 14.18 6.34
N SER A 36 -7.63 15.03 6.83
CA SER A 36 -8.98 15.25 6.27
C SER A 36 -8.98 15.91 4.88
N TYR A 37 -7.84 16.41 4.41
CA TYR A 37 -7.70 17.09 3.12
C TYR A 37 -7.31 16.16 1.98
N ALA A 38 -6.85 14.93 2.28
CA ALA A 38 -6.45 13.97 1.28
C ALA A 38 -7.67 13.21 0.71
N ASP A 39 -8.46 13.91 -0.10
CA ASP A 39 -9.55 13.35 -0.92
C ASP A 39 -9.09 13.15 -2.39
N ASP A 40 -7.92 12.54 -2.54
CA ASP A 40 -7.35 12.17 -3.83
C ASP A 40 -7.71 10.71 -4.14
N GLU A 41 -8.05 10.43 -5.39
CA GLU A 41 -8.41 9.08 -5.84
C GLU A 41 -7.33 8.02 -5.59
N HIS A 42 -6.05 8.42 -5.56
CA HIS A 42 -4.92 7.51 -5.34
C HIS A 42 -4.84 6.98 -3.91
N TRP A 43 -5.37 7.72 -2.92
CA TRP A 43 -5.27 7.36 -1.49
C TRP A 43 -6.63 7.18 -0.84
N ARG A 44 -7.71 7.32 -1.61
CA ARG A 44 -9.07 7.06 -1.13
C ARG A 44 -9.23 5.55 -0.88
N PRO A 45 -9.74 5.13 0.28
CA PRO A 45 -10.02 3.73 0.55
C PRO A 45 -10.92 3.10 -0.53
N TYR A 46 -10.64 1.85 -0.91
CA TYR A 46 -11.32 1.16 -2.01
C TYR A 46 -12.80 0.92 -1.73
N HIS A 47 -13.19 0.64 -0.48
CA HIS A 47 -14.59 0.51 -0.09
C HIS A 47 -15.40 1.79 -0.38
N VAL A 48 -14.74 2.96 -0.39
CA VAL A 48 -15.35 4.24 -0.78
C VAL A 48 -15.23 4.47 -2.27
N HIS A 49 -14.03 4.30 -2.84
CA HIS A 49 -13.75 4.63 -4.24
C HIS A 49 -14.47 3.69 -5.22
N CYS A 50 -14.42 2.38 -4.98
CA CYS A 50 -15.03 1.37 -5.85
C CYS A 50 -16.46 1.00 -5.42
N ALA A 51 -16.87 1.35 -4.19
CA ALA A 51 -18.17 0.98 -3.63
C ALA A 51 -18.55 -0.51 -3.84
N PRO A 52 -17.67 -1.48 -3.48
CA PRO A 52 -17.89 -2.92 -3.67
C PRO A 52 -19.15 -3.45 -2.99
N CYS A 53 -19.66 -2.77 -1.97
CA CYS A 53 -20.93 -3.11 -1.33
C CYS A 53 -22.17 -2.61 -2.08
N SER A 54 -22.02 -1.60 -2.94
CA SER A 54 -23.12 -0.94 -3.65
C SER A 54 -23.22 -1.36 -5.13
N ILE A 55 -22.15 -1.94 -5.67
CA ILE A 55 -22.07 -2.43 -7.04
C ILE A 55 -21.97 -3.95 -7.02
N ASN A 56 -22.82 -4.62 -7.80
CA ASN A 56 -22.80 -6.08 -7.91
C ASN A 56 -21.68 -6.53 -8.85
N TYR A 57 -20.47 -6.63 -8.30
CA TYR A 57 -19.32 -7.18 -9.02
C TYR A 57 -19.53 -8.67 -9.32
N ASN A 58 -19.31 -9.05 -10.58
CA ASN A 58 -19.31 -10.45 -10.98
C ASN A 58 -18.03 -11.18 -10.56
N PHE A 59 -16.93 -10.46 -10.42
CA PHE A 59 -15.61 -11.02 -10.11
C PHE A 59 -14.72 -9.96 -9.45
N ILE A 60 -13.95 -10.34 -8.44
CA ILE A 60 -12.93 -9.50 -7.77
C ILE A 60 -11.63 -10.30 -7.76
N LEU A 61 -10.55 -9.72 -8.28
CA LEU A 61 -9.25 -10.39 -8.44
C LEU A 61 -8.26 -9.92 -7.36
N ARG A 62 -7.45 -10.85 -6.85
CA ARG A 62 -6.32 -10.54 -5.97
C ARG A 62 -5.01 -10.51 -6.75
N PHE A 63 -4.22 -9.45 -6.55
CA PHE A 63 -2.96 -9.27 -7.28
C PHE A 63 -1.86 -10.21 -6.77
N GLU A 64 -1.89 -10.57 -5.49
CA GLU A 64 -0.95 -11.50 -4.86
C GLU A 64 -1.00 -12.88 -5.53
N ASP A 65 -2.19 -13.29 -5.94
CA ASP A 65 -2.51 -14.62 -6.45
C ASP A 65 -2.86 -14.58 -7.96
N MET A 66 -2.35 -13.59 -8.70
CA MET A 66 -2.80 -13.25 -10.06
C MET A 66 -2.78 -14.41 -11.08
N ALA A 67 -1.88 -15.38 -10.92
CA ALA A 67 -1.84 -16.55 -11.78
C ALA A 67 -3.08 -17.46 -11.57
N GLU A 68 -3.42 -17.72 -10.31
CA GLU A 68 -4.60 -18.52 -9.96
C GLU A 68 -5.89 -17.73 -10.23
N GLU A 69 -5.95 -16.49 -9.75
CA GLU A 69 -7.08 -15.58 -9.90
C GLU A 69 -7.39 -15.30 -11.37
N GLY A 70 -6.37 -15.09 -12.20
CA GLY A 70 -6.50 -14.93 -13.63
C GLY A 70 -7.07 -16.17 -14.32
N ASN A 71 -6.63 -17.37 -13.95
CA ASN A 71 -7.16 -18.62 -14.51
C ASN A 71 -8.63 -18.84 -14.13
N LYS A 72 -9.01 -18.56 -12.88
CA LYS A 72 -10.41 -18.60 -12.43
C LYS A 72 -11.27 -17.63 -13.23
N PHE A 73 -10.79 -16.40 -13.45
CA PHE A 73 -11.50 -15.40 -14.24
C PHE A 73 -11.66 -15.80 -15.71
N LEU A 74 -10.61 -16.32 -16.34
CA LEU A 74 -10.67 -16.80 -17.72
C LEU A 74 -11.67 -17.95 -17.88
N THR A 75 -11.73 -18.84 -16.89
CA THR A 75 -12.74 -19.91 -16.85
C THR A 75 -14.15 -19.33 -16.67
N TYR A 76 -14.32 -18.32 -15.80
CA TYR A 76 -15.59 -17.66 -15.55
C TYR A 76 -16.19 -16.99 -16.81
N ILE A 77 -15.34 -16.41 -17.67
CA ILE A 77 -15.79 -15.75 -18.91
C ILE A 77 -15.80 -16.68 -20.13
N ASP A 78 -15.55 -17.98 -19.95
CA ASP A 78 -15.42 -18.97 -21.04
C ASP A 78 -14.39 -18.54 -22.10
N ALA A 79 -13.22 -18.09 -21.64
CA ALA A 79 -12.16 -17.61 -22.53
C ALA A 79 -11.56 -18.76 -23.35
N PRO A 80 -11.16 -18.50 -24.62
CA PRO A 80 -10.41 -19.46 -25.42
C PRO A 80 -9.12 -19.90 -24.73
N THR A 81 -8.75 -21.17 -24.88
CA THR A 81 -7.58 -21.78 -24.22
C THR A 81 -6.23 -21.17 -24.62
N GLU A 82 -6.18 -20.44 -25.73
CA GLU A 82 -5.04 -19.69 -26.22
C GLU A 82 -4.74 -18.44 -25.37
N ILE A 83 -5.74 -17.92 -24.65
CA ILE A 83 -5.58 -16.81 -23.72
C ILE A 83 -5.20 -17.39 -22.37
N GLN A 84 -3.97 -17.10 -21.93
CA GLN A 84 -3.49 -17.53 -20.61
C GLN A 84 -2.86 -16.36 -19.84
N PRO A 85 -2.96 -16.36 -18.49
CA PRO A 85 -2.33 -15.34 -17.68
C PRO A 85 -0.81 -15.38 -17.90
N LYS A 86 -0.22 -14.24 -18.30
CA LYS A 86 1.23 -14.11 -18.44
C LYS A 86 1.78 -13.20 -17.35
N LYS A 87 2.69 -13.74 -16.54
CA LYS A 87 3.46 -12.93 -15.58
C LYS A 87 4.60 -12.21 -16.31
N MET A 88 4.28 -11.06 -16.91
CA MET A 88 5.26 -10.23 -17.64
C MET A 88 6.18 -9.45 -16.69
N ASN A 89 5.65 -9.06 -15.52
CA ASN A 89 6.38 -8.33 -14.50
C ASN A 89 6.90 -9.30 -13.44
N VAL A 90 8.08 -9.87 -13.69
CA VAL A 90 8.81 -10.65 -12.69
C VAL A 90 9.60 -9.68 -11.82
N PHE A 91 9.05 -9.34 -10.65
CA PHE A 91 9.76 -8.53 -9.67
C PHE A 91 11.02 -9.27 -9.18
N LYS A 92 12.16 -8.60 -9.22
CA LYS A 92 13.49 -9.10 -8.79
C LYS A 92 14.07 -8.33 -7.60
N GLY A 93 13.26 -7.51 -6.92
CA GLY A 93 13.69 -6.72 -5.77
C GLY A 93 13.58 -7.47 -4.45
N LEU A 94 13.70 -6.72 -3.35
CA LEU A 94 13.56 -7.25 -2.00
C LEU A 94 12.16 -7.82 -1.75
N PRO A 95 12.02 -8.88 -0.92
CA PRO A 95 10.72 -9.37 -0.46
C PRO A 95 9.78 -8.23 -0.07
N THR A 96 8.50 -8.34 -0.44
CA THR A 96 7.48 -7.31 -0.17
C THR A 96 7.46 -6.90 1.30
N VAL A 97 7.67 -7.87 2.20
CA VAL A 97 7.80 -7.68 3.65
C VAL A 97 8.91 -6.72 4.02
N ASP A 98 10.12 -6.94 3.51
CA ASP A 98 11.28 -6.11 3.80
C ASP A 98 11.05 -4.68 3.30
N VAL A 99 10.41 -4.53 2.13
CA VAL A 99 10.09 -3.23 1.56
C VAL A 99 9.10 -2.47 2.45
N TYR A 100 7.92 -3.03 2.75
CA TYR A 100 6.93 -2.28 3.53
C TYR A 100 7.38 -2.09 4.98
N CYS A 101 8.08 -3.05 5.60
CA CYS A 101 8.58 -2.86 6.96
C CYS A 101 9.63 -1.74 7.03
N SER A 102 10.47 -1.56 5.99
CA SER A 102 11.43 -0.43 5.93
C SER A 102 10.75 0.94 5.92
N TYR A 103 9.51 1.01 5.46
CA TYR A 103 8.70 2.22 5.46
C TYR A 103 7.91 2.38 6.77
N TYR A 104 7.20 1.34 7.20
CA TYR A 104 6.36 1.41 8.39
C TYR A 104 7.17 1.58 9.68
N SER A 105 8.42 1.13 9.73
CA SER A 105 9.33 1.40 10.84
C SER A 105 9.63 2.90 11.01
N GLN A 106 9.48 3.73 9.97
CA GLN A 106 9.70 5.19 10.10
C GLN A 106 8.54 5.92 10.78
N LEU A 107 7.42 5.23 11.04
CA LEU A 107 6.21 5.81 11.61
C LEU A 107 6.14 5.53 13.10
N ASN A 108 5.82 6.55 13.91
CA ASN A 108 5.45 6.30 15.28
C ASN A 108 4.10 5.56 15.35
N ILE A 109 3.87 4.89 16.48
CA ILE A 109 2.70 4.01 16.66
C ILE A 109 1.36 4.75 16.49
N GLU A 110 1.30 6.02 16.89
CA GLU A 110 0.08 6.84 16.77
C GLU A 110 -0.26 7.17 15.33
N LEU A 111 0.74 7.56 14.53
CA LEU A 111 0.57 7.86 13.11
C LEU A 111 0.23 6.58 12.34
N PHE A 112 0.88 5.47 12.68
CA PHE A 112 0.58 4.18 12.08
C PHE A 112 -0.86 3.72 12.42
N ALA A 113 -1.30 3.88 13.66
CA ALA A 113 -2.67 3.57 14.06
C ALA A 113 -3.72 4.41 13.31
N LYS A 114 -3.42 5.69 13.03
CA LYS A 114 -4.28 6.53 12.18
C LYS A 114 -4.35 6.01 10.74
N LEU A 115 -3.22 5.54 10.20
CA LEU A 115 -3.16 4.96 8.86
C LEU A 115 -4.00 3.68 8.78
N VAL A 116 -3.81 2.74 9.71
CA VAL A 116 -4.61 1.52 9.81
C VAL A 116 -6.09 1.85 9.93
N LYS A 117 -6.46 2.78 10.81
CA LYS A 117 -7.86 3.21 10.97
C LYS A 117 -8.48 3.75 9.68
N LYS A 118 -7.71 4.46 8.84
CA LYS A 118 -8.20 4.97 7.54
C LYS A 118 -8.55 3.83 6.57
N TYR A 119 -7.83 2.71 6.61
CA TYR A 119 -7.98 1.58 5.68
C TYR A 119 -8.62 0.33 6.30
N ASP A 120 -9.03 0.36 7.57
CA ASP A 120 -9.51 -0.80 8.34
C ASP A 120 -10.62 -1.61 7.62
N VAL A 121 -11.60 -0.93 7.04
CA VAL A 121 -12.68 -1.59 6.27
C VAL A 121 -12.13 -2.33 5.05
N ASP A 122 -11.18 -1.74 4.33
CA ASP A 122 -10.53 -2.41 3.18
C ASP A 122 -9.73 -3.61 3.65
N MET A 123 -8.99 -3.46 4.74
CA MET A 123 -8.18 -4.56 5.31
C MET A 123 -9.05 -5.76 5.66
N GLN A 124 -10.19 -5.53 6.34
CA GLN A 124 -11.14 -6.58 6.65
C GLN A 124 -11.77 -7.20 5.40
N MET A 125 -12.16 -6.37 4.42
CA MET A 125 -12.79 -6.81 3.18
C MET A 125 -11.86 -7.70 2.34
N PHE A 126 -10.57 -7.39 2.31
CA PHE A 126 -9.57 -8.12 1.52
C PHE A 126 -8.75 -9.13 2.34
N GLY A 127 -9.05 -9.30 3.62
CA GLY A 127 -8.42 -10.30 4.49
C GLY A 127 -6.99 -9.96 4.93
N TYR A 128 -6.59 -8.69 4.93
CA TYR A 128 -5.32 -8.26 5.50
C TYR A 128 -5.41 -8.13 7.02
N ASN A 129 -4.37 -8.60 7.72
CA ASN A 129 -4.27 -8.49 9.17
C ASN A 129 -3.43 -7.26 9.56
N ALA A 130 -3.99 -6.30 10.27
CA ALA A 130 -3.26 -5.11 10.73
C ALA A 130 -2.06 -5.44 11.63
N ASP A 131 -2.16 -6.49 12.46
CA ASP A 131 -1.13 -6.86 13.44
C ASP A 131 0.19 -7.25 12.78
N THR A 132 0.16 -7.76 11.54
CA THR A 132 1.38 -8.10 10.81
C THR A 132 2.19 -6.85 10.48
N PHE A 133 1.52 -5.73 10.23
CA PHE A 133 2.16 -4.46 9.90
C PHE A 133 2.54 -3.66 11.16
N PHE A 134 1.75 -3.77 12.23
CA PHE A 134 2.09 -3.17 13.54
C PHE A 134 3.44 -3.66 14.07
N LYS A 135 3.82 -4.92 13.81
CA LYS A 135 5.14 -5.45 14.18
C LYS A 135 6.29 -4.64 13.56
N CYS A 136 6.16 -4.20 12.30
CA CYS A 136 7.19 -3.38 11.67
C CYS A 136 7.35 -2.01 12.35
N ALA A 137 6.25 -1.41 12.84
CA ALA A 137 6.26 -0.10 13.50
C ALA A 137 6.75 -0.21 14.96
N ASP A 138 6.42 -1.29 15.67
CA ASP A 138 6.87 -1.55 17.05
C ASP A 138 8.38 -1.84 17.13
N GLU A 139 8.96 -2.47 16.10
CA GLU A 139 10.39 -2.81 16.06
C GLU A 139 11.30 -1.58 15.96
N TYR A 140 10.82 -0.42 15.50
CA TYR A 140 11.58 0.84 15.50
C TYR A 140 11.71 1.47 16.89
N VAL A 141 10.72 1.31 17.77
CA VAL A 141 10.76 1.89 19.13
C VAL A 141 11.85 1.24 20.01
N LYS A 142 12.41 0.09 19.57
CA LYS A 142 13.44 -0.67 20.30
C LYS A 142 14.86 -0.46 19.77
N GLN A 143 15.07 0.36 18.73
CA GLN A 143 16.39 0.76 18.22
C GLN A 143 16.73 2.18 18.68
#